data_AF-A0A2E3WQU0-F1
#
_entry.id   AF-A0A2E3WQU0-F1
#
_cell.length_a   1.000
_cell.length_b   1.000
_cell.length_c   1.000
_cell.angle_alpha   90.00
_cell.angle_beta   90.00
_cell.angle_gamma   90.00
#
_symmetry.space_group_name_H-M   'P 1'
#
loop_
_entity.id
_entity.type
_entity.pdbx_description
1 polymer ?
#
loop_
_entity_poly.entity_id
_entity_poly.type
_entity_poly.pdbx_seq_one_letter_code
_entity_poly.pdbx_strand_id
1 'polypeptide(L)' 'MSNSIRYRCTACGNLTRFDVVRFQRTTEFYHFTTAGNLNIEDQKVIEESIESVTCRWCESGDDVIEISSQSE' A
#
# COMPACT_ATOMS: atom_id res chain seq x y z
N MET A 1 -7.45 12.49 11.24
CA MET A 1 -8.26 11.28 10.99
C MET A 1 -7.52 10.44 9.97
N SER A 2 -6.73 9.44 10.41
CA SER A 2 -6.10 8.50 9.49
C SER A 2 -7.12 7.43 9.13
N ASN A 3 -7.70 7.51 7.94
CA ASN A 3 -8.56 6.45 7.44
C ASN A 3 -7.64 5.30 7.01
N SER A 4 -7.38 4.35 7.92
CA SER A 4 -6.56 3.19 7.59
C SER A 4 -7.40 2.26 6.71
N ILE A 5 -6.94 2.07 5.47
CA ILE A 5 -7.52 1.14 4.52
C ILE A 5 -7.30 -0.27 5.07
N ARG A 6 -8.38 -1.02 5.30
CA ARG A 6 -8.32 -2.44 5.69
C ARG A 6 -8.98 -3.30 4.63
N TYR A 7 -8.50 -4.53 4.49
CA TYR A 7 -9.08 -5.51 3.58
C TYR A 7 -9.70 -6.67 4.35
N ARG A 8 -10.78 -7.23 3.79
CA ARG A 8 -11.40 -8.47 4.24
C ARG A 8 -11.62 -9.39 3.05
N CYS A 9 -11.19 -10.64 3.15
CA CYS A 9 -11.59 -11.67 2.20
C CYS A 9 -12.93 -12.27 2.65
N THR A 10 -13.97 -12.17 1.82
CA THR A 10 -15.30 -12.73 2.09
C THR A 10 -15.35 -14.24 1.84
N ALA A 11 -14.45 -14.81 1.04
CA ALA A 11 -14.37 -16.25 0.80
C ALA A 11 -13.86 -17.04 2.01
N CYS A 12 -12.76 -16.61 2.64
CA CYS A 12 -12.13 -17.35 3.74
C CYS A 12 -12.09 -16.61 5.09
N GLY A 13 -12.55 -15.36 5.14
CA GLY A 13 -12.58 -14.55 6.37
C GLY A 13 -11.25 -13.92 6.78
N ASN A 14 -10.19 -14.06 5.98
CA ASN A 14 -8.89 -13.44 6.27
C ASN A 14 -8.99 -11.91 6.35
N LEU A 15 -8.27 -11.34 7.33
CA LEU A 15 -8.26 -9.90 7.64
C LEU A 15 -6.85 -9.32 7.78
N THR A 16 -5.80 -10.13 7.61
CA THR A 16 -4.44 -9.76 8.05
C THR A 16 -3.35 -9.97 7.02
N ARG A 17 -3.56 -10.79 5.97
CA ARG A 17 -2.52 -11.08 4.97
C ARG A 17 -3.04 -10.96 3.54
N PHE A 18 -2.59 -9.95 2.81
CA PHE A 18 -2.96 -9.72 1.42
C PHE A 18 -1.73 -9.34 0.62
N ASP A 19 -1.69 -9.80 -0.63
CA ASP A 19 -0.77 -9.26 -1.63
C ASP A 19 -1.41 -8.05 -2.27
N VAL A 20 -0.69 -6.94 -2.29
CA VAL A 20 -1.18 -5.65 -2.80
C VAL A 20 -0.21 -5.19 -3.88
N VAL A 21 -0.72 -5.04 -5.10
CA VAL A 21 0.01 -4.37 -6.17
C VAL A 21 -0.44 -2.91 -6.17
N ARG A 22 0.52 -1.99 -6.06
CA ARG A 22 0.27 -0.55 -6.07
C ARG A 22 1.16 0.16 -7.07
N PHE A 23 0.60 1.14 -7.74
CA PHE A 23 1.33 2.12 -8.52
C PHE A 23 1.55 3.37 -7.67
N GLN A 24 2.78 3.88 -7.67
CA GLN A 24 3.12 5.13 -6.99
C GLN A 24 4.07 5.94 -7.88
N ARG A 25 3.69 7.19 -8.17
CA ARG A 25 4.53 8.15 -8.89
C ARG A 25 5.00 9.23 -7.94
N THR A 26 6.31 9.41 -7.82
CA THR A 26 6.94 10.34 -6.88
C THR A 26 7.91 11.28 -7.57
N THR A 27 8.16 12.43 -6.95
CA THR A 27 9.34 13.26 -7.18
C THR A 27 10.15 13.29 -5.90
N GLU A 28 11.46 13.08 -6.00
CA GLU A 28 12.35 12.96 -4.86
C GLU A 28 13.56 13.85 -5.05
N PHE A 29 13.94 14.58 -3.99
CA PHE A 29 15.16 15.38 -3.96
C PHE A 29 16.32 14.53 -3.44
N TYR A 30 17.20 14.12 -4.36
CA TYR A 30 18.34 13.28 -4.06
C TYR A 30 19.54 14.13 -3.65
N HIS A 31 20.07 13.86 -2.46
CA HIS A 31 21.33 14.40 -1.98
C HIS A 31 22.34 13.26 -1.87
N PHE A 32 23.35 13.28 -2.73
CA PHE A 32 24.47 12.36 -2.64
C PHE A 32 25.58 12.95 -1.77
N THR A 33 26.14 12.14 -0.88
CA THR A 33 27.38 12.52 -0.20
C THR A 33 28.55 12.56 -1.20
N THR A 34 29.66 13.18 -0.82
CA THR A 34 30.89 13.16 -1.63
C THR A 34 31.44 11.75 -1.85
N ALA A 35 31.11 10.79 -0.98
CA ALA A 35 31.44 9.37 -1.13
C ALA A 35 30.43 8.58 -1.99
N GLY A 36 29.35 9.22 -2.46
CA GLY A 36 28.34 8.62 -3.34
C GLY A 36 27.15 7.95 -2.64
N ASN A 37 27.00 8.08 -1.32
CA ASN A 37 25.83 7.54 -0.62
C ASN A 37 24.59 8.40 -0.87
N LEU A 38 23.47 7.78 -1.24
CA LEU A 38 22.19 8.46 -1.49
C LEU A 38 21.44 8.75 -0.17
N ASN A 39 21.01 9.99 -0.01
CA ASN A 39 19.98 10.41 0.93
C ASN A 39 18.82 11.06 0.14
N ILE A 40 17.59 10.74 0.50
CA ILE A 40 16.39 11.39 -0.05
C ILE A 40 15.93 12.40 1.00
N GLU A 41 16.16 13.69 0.74
CA GLU A 41 15.87 14.75 1.72
C GLU A 41 14.43 15.24 1.66
N ASP A 42 13.80 15.16 0.48
CA ASP A 42 12.39 15.46 0.30
C ASP A 42 11.77 14.49 -0.70
N GLN A 43 10.51 14.11 -0.45
CA GLN A 43 9.74 13.23 -1.31
C GLN A 43 8.31 13.72 -1.41
N LYS A 44 7.85 13.90 -2.65
CA LYS A 44 6.46 14.24 -2.96
C LYS A 44 5.82 13.11 -3.75
N VAL A 45 4.77 12.53 -3.19
CA VAL A 45 3.88 11.63 -3.93
C VAL A 45 2.97 12.47 -4.83
N ILE A 46 3.01 12.20 -6.13
CA ILE A 46 2.21 12.88 -7.15
C ILE A 46 0.90 12.11 -7.37
N GLU A 47 1.00 10.79 -7.41
CA GLU A 47 -0.10 9.89 -7.70
C GLU A 47 0.14 8.54 -7.01
N GLU A 48 -0.93 7.96 -6.51
CA GLU A 48 -0.93 6.62 -5.92
C GLU A 48 -2.26 5.93 -6.26
N SER A 49 -2.18 4.67 -6.65
CA SER A 49 -3.34 3.82 -6.87
C SER A 49 -3.04 2.37 -6.50
N ILE A 50 -4.05 1.68 -5.98
CA ILE A 50 -4.00 0.22 -5.78
C ILE A 50 -4.48 -0.45 -7.06
N GLU A 51 -3.64 -1.29 -7.65
CA GLU A 51 -3.94 -1.99 -8.91
C GLU A 51 -4.65 -3.32 -8.66
N SER A 52 -4.23 -4.06 -7.62
CA SER A 52 -4.89 -5.30 -7.23
C SER A 52 -4.63 -5.65 -5.76
N VAL A 53 -5.57 -6.42 -5.21
CA VAL A 53 -5.44 -7.01 -3.87
C VAL A 53 -5.85 -8.47 -3.95
N THR A 54 -5.00 -9.36 -3.44
CA THR A 54 -5.24 -10.81 -3.43
C THR A 54 -5.10 -11.36 -2.02
N CYS A 55 -6.05 -12.19 -1.60
CA CYS A 55 -5.94 -12.87 -0.31
C CYS A 55 -4.80 -13.89 -0.37
N ARG A 56 -3.75 -13.71 0.45
CA ARG A 56 -2.61 -14.63 0.47
C ARG A 56 -2.94 -16.02 1.05
N TRP A 57 -4.12 -16.19 1.65
CA TRP A 57 -4.51 -17.47 2.25
C TRP A 57 -5.24 -18.40 1.28
N CYS A 58 -6.18 -17.85 0.51
CA CYS A 58 -7.00 -18.63 -0.43
C CYS A 58 -6.84 -18.21 -1.89
N GLU A 59 -5.91 -17.29 -2.16
CA GLU A 59 -5.55 -16.79 -3.50
C GLU A 59 -6.68 -16.09 -4.26
N SER A 60 -7.83 -15.86 -3.63
CA SER A 60 -8.92 -15.10 -4.24
C SER A 60 -8.59 -13.60 -4.29
N GLY A 61 -8.74 -13.01 -5.46
CA GLY A 61 -8.75 -11.56 -5.67
C GLY A 61 -10.17 -10.98 -5.64
N ASP A 62 -11.13 -11.66 -6.26
CA ASP A 62 -12.51 -11.16 -6.43
C ASP A 62 -13.29 -11.07 -5.10
N ASP A 63 -12.92 -11.89 -4.12
CA ASP A 63 -13.56 -11.91 -2.80
C ASP A 63 -12.92 -10.94 -1.80
N VAL A 64 -12.02 -10.07 -2.23
CA VAL A 64 -11.39 -9.09 -1.35
C VAL A 64 -12.15 -7.77 -1.40
N ILE A 65 -12.65 -7.33 -0.26
CA ILE A 65 -13.32 -6.03 -0.09
C ILE A 65 -12.51 -5.10 0.79
N GLU A 66 -12.50 -3.82 0.46
CA GLU A 66 -12.05 -2.76 1.35
C GLU A 66 -13.10 -2.52 2.44
N ILE A 67 -12.66 -2.38 3.69
CA ILE A 67 -13.47 -2.01 4.84
C ILE A 67 -12.85 -0.79 5.50
N SER A 68 -13.68 0.16 5.91
CA SER A 68 -13.23 1.32 6.69
C SER A 68 -12.87 0.87 8.10
N SER A 69 -11.66 1.17 8.58
CA SER A 69 -11.40 1.14 10.01
C SER A 69 -11.73 2.51 10.61
N GLN A 70 -12.92 2.65 11.18
CA GLN A 70 -13.14 3.72 12.14
C GLN A 70 -12.57 3.24 13.47
N SER A 71 -11.46 3.84 13.91
CA SER A 71 -11.03 3.77 15.30
C SER A 71 -11.63 4.98 16.01
N GLU A 72 -12.60 4.74 16.89
CA GLU A 72 -13.10 5.71 17.88
C GLU A 72 -12.00 6.10 18.88
#